data_AF-A0A960MCW3-F1
#
_entry.id   AF-A0A960MCW3-F1
#
_cell.length_a   1.000
_cell.length_b   1.000
_cell.length_c   1.000
_cell.angle_alpha   90.00
_cell.angle_beta   90.00
_cell.angle_gamma   90.00
#
_symmetry.space_group_name_H-M   'P 1'
#
loop_
_entity.id
_entity.type
_entity.pdbx_description
1 polymer ?
#
loop_
_entity_poly.entity_id
_entity_poly.type
_entity_poly.pdbx_seq_one_letter_code
_entity_poly.pdbx_strand_id
1 'polypeptide(L)'
;TSKAESPHPVILGHQGDKLAVVRDARWKLHVLAGRDPFLKWDQPGERWIDPRAPDGVTILAPYEQYQPSDHPGLRTGVEGAAMQLFDLLNDPGEQKDVAAEHPEVISRLKQAFDAIAIDAGPKP
;
A
#
# COMPACT_ATOMS: atom_id res chain seq x y z
N THR A 1 -22.23 13.43 15.39
CA THR A 1 -21.58 13.31 14.06
C THR A 1 -22.55 12.63 13.12
N SER A 2 -22.78 13.20 11.94
CA SER A 2 -23.88 12.81 11.03
C SER A 2 -23.64 11.44 10.40
N LYS A 3 -24.64 10.54 10.48
CA LYS A 3 -24.72 9.27 9.72
C LYS A 3 -25.04 9.52 8.23
N ALA A 4 -24.32 10.43 7.59
CA ALA A 4 -24.50 10.68 6.16
C ALA A 4 -23.64 9.69 5.35
N GLU A 5 -24.21 9.10 4.31
CA GLU A 5 -23.47 8.25 3.39
C GLU A 5 -22.45 9.09 2.60
N SER A 6 -21.28 8.51 2.33
CA SER A 6 -20.26 9.16 1.51
C SER A 6 -20.79 9.34 0.08
N PRO A 7 -20.69 10.54 -0.51
CA PRO A 7 -21.01 10.73 -1.93
C PRO A 7 -19.99 10.06 -2.86
N HIS A 8 -18.82 9.69 -2.34
CA HIS A 8 -17.76 9.03 -3.10
C HIS A 8 -17.87 7.51 -2.92
N PRO A 9 -18.22 6.76 -3.98
CA PRO A 9 -18.41 5.31 -3.89
C PRO A 9 -17.09 4.54 -3.79
N VAL A 10 -15.99 5.11 -4.31
CA VAL A 10 -14.65 4.51 -4.27
C VAL A 10 -13.57 5.57 -4.04
N ILE A 11 -12.44 5.14 -3.51
CA ILE A 11 -11.20 5.91 -3.33
C ILE A 11 -10.12 5.25 -4.19
N LEU A 12 -9.37 6.05 -4.92
CA LEU A 12 -8.22 5.59 -5.71
C LEU A 12 -6.91 5.89 -4.98
N GLY A 13 -5.97 4.96 -5.06
CA GLY A 13 -4.59 5.13 -4.62
C GLY A 13 -3.65 5.13 -5.82
N HIS A 14 -2.65 6.01 -5.79
CA HIS A 14 -1.64 6.12 -6.84
C HIS A 14 -0.25 5.87 -6.27
N GLN A 15 0.63 5.33 -7.10
CA GLN A 15 2.06 5.27 -6.86
C GLN A 15 2.76 6.08 -7.95
N GLY A 16 3.30 7.25 -7.57
CA GLY A 16 3.82 8.20 -8.54
C GLY A 16 2.71 8.66 -9.49
N ASP A 17 2.92 8.44 -10.79
CA ASP A 17 2.00 8.80 -11.87
C ASP A 17 1.00 7.68 -12.24
N LYS A 18 1.06 6.52 -11.58
CA LYS A 18 0.21 5.37 -11.88
C LYS A 18 -0.87 5.20 -10.83
N LEU A 19 -2.13 5.07 -11.28
CA LEU A 19 -3.18 4.50 -10.44
C LEU A 19 -2.81 3.05 -10.14
N ALA A 20 -2.83 2.69 -8.85
CA ALA A 20 -2.35 1.40 -8.37
C ALA A 20 -3.43 0.63 -7.62
N VAL A 21 -4.37 1.34 -6.98
CA VAL A 21 -5.35 0.76 -6.06
C VAL A 21 -6.71 1.41 -6.26
N VAL A 22 -7.77 0.64 -6.09
CA VAL A 22 -9.13 1.13 -5.87
C VAL A 22 -9.70 0.48 -4.61
N ARG A 23 -10.42 1.24 -3.80
CA ARG A 23 -11.10 0.71 -2.61
C ARG A 23 -12.46 1.33 -2.38
N ASP A 24 -13.34 0.58 -1.76
CA ASP A 24 -14.54 1.11 -1.12
C ASP A 24 -14.39 1.04 0.42
N ALA A 25 -15.51 1.07 1.15
CA ALA A 25 -15.53 1.01 2.61
C ALA A 25 -14.98 -0.33 3.16
N ARG A 26 -15.20 -1.44 2.45
CA ARG A 26 -14.85 -2.79 2.90
C ARG A 26 -13.71 -3.39 2.09
N TRP A 27 -13.71 -3.17 0.78
CA TRP A 27 -12.84 -3.90 -0.13
C TRP A 27 -11.74 -3.00 -0.68
N LYS A 28 -10.53 -3.54 -0.80
CA LYS A 28 -9.41 -2.89 -1.47
C LYS A 28 -8.81 -3.83 -2.50
N LEU A 29 -8.77 -3.38 -3.75
CA LEU A 29 -8.14 -4.07 -4.87
C LEU A 29 -6.84 -3.37 -5.22
N HIS A 30 -5.73 -4.11 -5.13
CA HIS A 30 -4.45 -3.72 -5.71
C HIS A 30 -4.44 -4.11 -7.18
N VAL A 31 -4.56 -3.13 -8.08
CA VAL A 31 -4.50 -3.36 -9.53
C VAL A 31 -3.05 -3.58 -9.96
N LEU A 32 -2.13 -2.82 -9.36
CA LEU A 32 -0.69 -3.02 -9.50
C LEU A 32 -0.14 -3.71 -8.24
N ALA A 33 0.96 -4.44 -8.38
CA ALA A 33 1.59 -5.11 -7.25
C ALA A 33 2.01 -4.12 -6.16
N GLY A 34 1.66 -4.43 -4.91
CA GLY A 34 2.15 -3.71 -3.74
C GLY A 34 3.68 -3.72 -3.69
N ARG A 35 4.29 -2.58 -3.36
CA ARG A 35 5.74 -2.45 -3.25
C ARG A 35 6.10 -1.83 -1.92
N ASP A 36 6.95 -2.51 -1.16
CA ASP A 36 7.66 -1.93 -0.03
C ASP A 36 9.15 -1.79 -0.37
N PRO A 37 9.63 -0.58 -0.68
CA PRO A 37 11.03 -0.37 -1.00
C PRO A 37 11.96 -0.48 0.23
N PHE A 38 11.44 -0.40 1.45
CA PHE A 38 12.23 -0.50 2.68
C PHE A 38 12.47 -1.95 3.10
N LEU A 39 11.60 -2.88 2.67
CA LEU A 39 11.74 -4.30 2.97
C LEU A 39 13.10 -4.88 2.52
N LYS A 40 13.68 -4.34 1.43
CA LYS A 40 15.00 -4.78 0.93
C LYS A 40 16.18 -4.42 1.85
N TRP A 41 16.01 -3.44 2.74
CA TRP A 41 17.03 -3.01 3.70
C TRP A 41 16.85 -3.67 5.07
N ASP A 42 15.75 -4.39 5.23
CA ASP A 42 15.33 -5.03 6.45
C ASP A 42 15.68 -6.53 6.39
N GLN A 43 16.99 -6.81 6.38
CA GLN A 43 17.50 -8.18 6.33
C GLN A 43 17.55 -8.79 7.75
N PRO A 44 16.93 -9.96 7.98
CA PRO A 44 16.91 -10.57 9.31
C PRO A 44 18.33 -10.82 9.86
N GLY A 45 18.61 -10.26 11.03
CA GLY A 45 19.90 -10.42 11.72
C GLY A 45 21.02 -9.50 11.25
N GLU A 46 20.78 -8.65 10.25
CA GLU A 46 21.74 -7.66 9.78
C GLU A 46 21.36 -6.26 10.26
N ARG A 47 22.35 -5.48 10.71
CA ARG A 47 22.17 -4.07 11.01
C ARG A 47 22.38 -3.26 9.73
N TRP A 48 21.36 -2.53 9.30
CA TRP A 48 21.48 -1.63 8.15
C TRP A 48 22.29 -0.38 8.52
N ILE A 49 23.23 -0.02 7.64
CA ILE A 49 24.10 1.16 7.79
C ILE A 49 23.68 2.18 6.73
N ASP A 50 23.06 3.30 7.13
CA ASP A 50 22.79 4.42 6.21
C ASP A 50 24.11 5.16 5.93
N PRO A 51 24.58 5.25 4.67
CA PRO A 51 25.76 6.06 4.33
C PRO A 51 25.61 7.55 4.67
N ARG A 52 24.38 8.01 4.93
CA ARG A 52 24.02 9.37 5.29
C ARG A 52 23.58 9.48 6.76
N ALA A 53 23.85 8.46 7.58
CA ALA A 53 23.54 8.50 9.01
C ALA A 53 24.29 9.67 9.69
N PRO A 54 23.74 10.21 10.79
CA PRO A 54 24.45 11.19 11.59
C PRO A 54 25.80 10.64 12.07
N ASP A 55 26.88 11.22 11.56
CA ASP A 55 28.26 10.94 11.98
C ASP A 55 28.66 11.81 13.20
N GLY A 56 27.78 12.74 13.61
CA GLY A 56 28.03 13.70 14.69
C GLY A 56 28.94 14.86 14.30
N VAL A 57 29.39 14.94 13.04
CA VAL A 57 30.29 16.00 12.54
C VAL A 57 29.64 16.75 11.37
N THR A 58 29.25 16.01 10.33
CA THR A 58 28.61 16.54 9.12
C THR A 58 27.12 16.73 9.32
N ILE A 59 26.47 15.83 10.09
CA ILE A 59 25.04 15.88 10.39
C ILE A 59 24.84 15.90 11.91
N LEU A 60 24.34 17.02 12.42
CA LEU A 60 24.05 17.25 13.83
C LEU A 60 22.70 16.63 14.22
N ALA A 61 22.64 15.31 14.32
CA ALA A 61 21.48 14.58 14.83
C ALA A 61 21.94 13.43 15.77
N PRO A 62 21.04 12.88 16.61
CA PRO A 62 21.41 11.80 17.53
C PRO A 62 22.03 10.61 16.79
N TYR A 63 23.11 10.08 17.34
CA TYR A 63 23.82 8.92 16.78
C TYR A 63 22.94 7.67 16.76
N GLU A 64 22.07 7.50 17.77
CA GLU A 64 21.09 6.41 17.80
C GLU A 64 19.95 6.67 16.82
N GLN A 65 19.86 5.81 15.80
CA GLN A 65 18.81 5.83 14.79
C GLN A 65 18.12 4.46 14.74
N TYR A 66 16.80 4.48 14.59
CA TYR A 66 15.99 3.27 14.41
C TYR A 66 16.42 2.51 13.16
N GLN A 67 16.43 1.18 13.26
CA GLN A 67 16.66 0.30 12.12
C GLN A 67 15.38 0.13 11.29
N PRO A 68 15.48 -0.22 10.00
CA PRO A 68 14.32 -0.59 9.19
C PRO A 68 13.46 -1.66 9.86
N SER A 69 14.10 -2.58 10.59
CA SER A 69 13.43 -3.64 11.36
C SER A 69 12.59 -3.13 12.54
N ASP A 70 12.85 -1.93 13.04
CA ASP A 70 12.16 -1.34 14.18
C ASP A 70 10.84 -0.65 13.78
N HIS A 71 10.44 -0.76 12.52
CA HIS A 71 9.22 -0.12 12.02
C HIS A 71 7.98 -0.56 12.84
N PRO A 72 7.21 0.38 13.41
CA PRO A 72 6.02 0.05 14.17
C PRO A 72 4.92 -0.43 13.22
N GLY A 73 4.46 -1.68 13.36
CA GLY A 73 3.35 -2.22 12.57
C GLY A 73 3.48 -3.70 12.22
N LEU A 74 2.53 -4.19 11.43
CA LEU A 74 2.57 -5.53 10.85
C LEU A 74 3.60 -5.55 9.71
N ARG A 75 4.49 -6.54 9.76
CA ARG A 75 5.52 -6.82 8.74
C ARG A 75 5.29 -8.15 8.03
N THR A 76 4.19 -8.81 8.35
CA THR A 76 3.77 -10.09 7.78
C THR A 76 2.67 -9.84 6.75
N GLY A 77 2.34 -10.85 5.95
CA GLY A 77 1.26 -10.78 4.97
C GLY A 77 1.61 -11.54 3.71
N VAL A 78 0.69 -11.53 2.75
CA VAL A 78 0.97 -12.02 1.40
C VAL A 78 1.96 -11.08 0.69
N GLU A 79 2.83 -11.65 -0.14
CA GLU A 79 3.69 -10.83 -1.00
C GLU A 79 2.85 -10.03 -1.99
N GLY A 80 3.33 -8.81 -2.31
CA GLY A 80 2.64 -7.91 -3.23
C GLY A 80 2.58 -8.49 -4.64
N ALA A 81 1.37 -8.74 -5.11
CA ALA A 81 1.06 -9.19 -6.46
C ALA A 81 -0.04 -8.30 -7.08
N ALA A 82 -0.12 -8.29 -8.41
CA ALA A 82 -1.19 -7.59 -9.10
C ALA A 82 -2.52 -8.33 -8.92
N MET A 83 -3.62 -7.58 -8.90
CA MET A 83 -5.00 -8.06 -8.76
C MET A 83 -5.33 -8.74 -7.42
N GLN A 84 -4.60 -8.42 -6.35
CA GLN A 84 -4.91 -8.88 -4.99
C GLN A 84 -6.08 -8.11 -4.38
N LEU A 85 -6.96 -8.83 -3.69
CA LEU A 85 -8.14 -8.26 -3.04
C LEU A 85 -8.09 -8.51 -1.53
N PHE A 86 -8.36 -7.46 -0.75
CA PHE A 86 -8.35 -7.50 0.71
C PHE A 86 -9.70 -7.04 1.30
N ASP A 87 -10.15 -7.72 2.35
CA ASP A 87 -11.32 -7.35 3.16
C ASP A 87 -10.89 -6.48 4.33
N LEU A 88 -10.86 -5.16 4.16
CA LEU A 88 -10.42 -4.19 5.18
C LEU A 88 -11.28 -4.21 6.46
N LEU A 89 -12.48 -4.78 6.42
CA LEU A 89 -13.33 -4.89 7.61
C LEU A 89 -12.81 -5.97 8.57
N ASN A 90 -12.39 -7.12 8.02
CA ASN A 90 -11.93 -8.27 8.79
C ASN A 90 -10.39 -8.38 8.83
N ASP A 91 -9.71 -7.76 7.88
CA ASP A 91 -8.27 -7.74 7.70
C ASP A 91 -7.77 -6.32 7.34
N PRO A 92 -7.77 -5.38 8.31
CA PRO A 92 -7.25 -4.03 8.09
C PRO A 92 -5.75 -3.99 7.75
N GLY A 93 -5.02 -5.07 8.04
CA GLY A 93 -3.59 -5.21 7.78
C GLY A 93 -3.25 -5.69 6.37
N GLU A 94 -4.24 -6.05 5.55
CA GLU A 94 -4.03 -6.57 4.19
C GLU A 94 -3.14 -7.83 4.19
N GLN A 95 -3.39 -8.73 5.14
CA GLN A 95 -2.61 -9.93 5.38
C GLN A 95 -2.96 -11.09 4.44
N LYS A 96 -4.23 -11.22 4.03
CA LYS A 96 -4.72 -12.35 3.21
C LYS A 96 -5.36 -11.87 1.92
N ASP A 97 -4.83 -12.35 0.80
CA ASP A 97 -5.49 -12.20 -0.51
C ASP A 97 -6.72 -13.13 -0.60
N VAL A 98 -7.88 -12.53 -0.86
CA VAL A 98 -9.17 -13.22 -1.04
C VAL A 98 -9.72 -13.06 -2.46
N ALA A 99 -8.87 -12.67 -3.42
CA ALA A 99 -9.25 -12.47 -4.81
C ALA A 99 -9.95 -13.68 -5.44
N ALA A 100 -9.41 -14.89 -5.20
CA ALA A 100 -9.98 -16.12 -5.74
C ALA A 100 -11.39 -16.44 -5.20
N GLU A 101 -11.71 -15.94 -4.01
CA GLU A 101 -12.99 -16.19 -3.33
C GLU A 101 -14.08 -15.19 -3.75
N HIS A 102 -13.70 -14.04 -4.31
CA HIS A 102 -14.59 -12.90 -4.61
C HIS A 102 -14.39 -12.28 -6.01
N PRO A 103 -14.50 -13.07 -7.10
CA PRO A 103 -14.32 -12.56 -8.47
C PRO A 103 -15.30 -11.43 -8.84
N GLU A 104 -16.50 -11.43 -8.26
CA GLU A 104 -17.53 -10.40 -8.44
C GLU A 104 -17.09 -9.04 -7.90
N VAL A 105 -16.37 -9.04 -6.77
CA VAL A 105 -15.85 -7.81 -6.15
C VAL A 105 -14.72 -7.24 -7.00
N ILE A 106 -13.83 -8.10 -7.51
CA ILE A 106 -12.77 -7.68 -8.42
C ILE A 106 -13.36 -7.02 -9.66
N SER A 107 -14.33 -7.66 -10.31
CA SER A 107 -14.95 -7.13 -11.53
C SER A 107 -15.57 -5.75 -11.28
N ARG A 108 -16.32 -5.59 -10.18
CA ARG A 108 -16.96 -4.32 -9.81
C ARG A 108 -15.94 -3.21 -9.55
N LEU A 109 -14.92 -3.49 -8.74
CA LEU A 109 -13.90 -2.50 -8.39
C LEU A 109 -13.03 -2.15 -9.59
N LYS A 110 -12.64 -3.14 -10.39
CA LYS A 110 -11.86 -2.94 -11.61
C LYS A 110 -12.62 -2.10 -12.64
N GLN A 111 -13.92 -2.31 -12.79
CA GLN A 111 -14.75 -1.47 -13.66
C GLN A 111 -14.75 -0.01 -13.20
N ALA A 112 -14.89 0.24 -11.89
CA ALA A 112 -14.81 1.60 -11.34
C ALA A 112 -13.42 2.23 -11.52
N PHE A 113 -12.36 1.43 -11.36
CA PHE A 113 -10.98 1.86 -11.61
C PHE A 113 -10.77 2.24 -13.08
N ASP A 114 -11.17 1.37 -14.01
CA ASP A 114 -10.97 1.56 -15.46
C ASP A 114 -11.74 2.79 -15.97
N ALA A 115 -12.96 3.00 -15.49
CA ALA A 115 -13.76 4.17 -15.86
C ALA A 115 -13.05 5.50 -15.53
N ILE A 116 -12.36 5.57 -14.39
CA ILE A 116 -11.63 6.77 -13.96
C ILE A 116 -10.24 6.83 -14.61
N ALA A 117 -9.58 5.68 -14.80
CA ALA A 117 -8.28 5.61 -15.46
C ALA A 117 -8.34 6.08 -16.91
N ILE A 118 -9.46 5.82 -17.61
CA ILE A 118 -9.70 6.32 -18.97
C ILE A 118 -9.84 7.85 -18.96
N ASP A 119 -10.54 8.42 -17.98
CA ASP A 119 -10.76 9.87 -17.86
C ASP A 119 -9.46 10.62 -17.52
N ALA A 120 -8.57 10.00 -16.74
CA ALA A 120 -7.27 10.58 -16.39
C ALA A 120 -6.33 10.80 -17.59
N GLY A 121 -6.58 10.14 -18.73
CA GLY A 121 -5.84 10.26 -19.98
C GLY A 121 -4.39 9.71 -19.93
N PRO A 122 -3.79 9.33 -21.07
CA PRO A 122 -2.35 9.12 -21.14
C PRO A 122 -1.61 10.46 -21.04
N LYS A 123 -0.46 10.45 -20.37
CA LYS A 123 0.44 11.61 -20.31
C LYS A 123 0.93 11.97 -21.73
N PRO A 124 1.07 13.27 -22.09
CA PRO A 124 1.79 13.67 -23.31
C PRO A 124 3.26 13.23 -23.28
#